data_AF-A0A7Y2FLX0-F1
#
_entry.id   AF-A0A7Y2FLX0-F1
#
_cell.length_a   1.000
_cell.length_b   1.000
_cell.length_c   1.000
_cell.angle_alpha   90.00
_cell.angle_beta   90.00
_cell.angle_gamma   90.00
#
_symmetry.space_group_name_H-M   'P 1'
#
loop_
_entity.id
_entity.type
_entity.pdbx_description
1 polymer ?
#
loop_
_entity_poly.entity_id
_entity_poly.type
_entity_poly.pdbx_seq_one_letter_code
_entity_poly.pdbx_strand_id
1 'polypeptide(L)'
;MNKSVLFLYLFFFSTNLVSQSCLPSGISISTQQEIDDFATNYPGCTEVLGPVNIDGFNTGHIQNLDGLSHITSIGSYLRIRNNAALPNLSGLVSLKNIGTAFHIENNPLISSLAGPDSLSSVGGIYLEDQPNLLSFSGLNDSLTIGYLHMHDNVGISDFTGLEHLTELPTGITLFDSDITGFQGLNNVTHIGGDFFLFNLSNITNFQGLNSLTNIGGIFFHNNTSVINYAGLDNLTSVAGGMLVVGNNQLTGFTHLMSLTDISLYLQITANHLIKNLNGLSNLTTLNGYIEIINNNDLESLVGLGNIDLSGLTSSPLGYEIDVRLNQSLNTCAIDFICSAIDDPNINLDIENNAPDCNSITEVTPFCPSCLVTNDNTFTGNVNNLWSNPNNWSKLALPDACTNVFIPNNKTVVVNNNFTAECNTIVVPLSSVLNVQPGSTLSVITD
;
A
#
# COMPACT_ATOMS: atom_id res chain seq x y z
N MET A 1 -97.52 13.41 -2.27
CA MET A 1 -96.44 12.43 -1.96
C MET A 1 -95.17 12.90 -2.64
N ASN A 2 -94.22 13.46 -1.90
CA ASN A 2 -92.85 13.67 -2.39
C ASN A 2 -91.92 13.17 -1.29
N LYS A 3 -91.29 12.02 -1.52
CA LYS A 3 -90.28 11.43 -0.62
C LYS A 3 -88.93 12.02 -1.03
N SER A 4 -88.34 12.86 -0.18
CA SER A 4 -86.95 13.28 -0.32
C SER A 4 -86.03 12.13 0.07
N VAL A 5 -85.18 11.70 -0.86
CA VAL A 5 -84.08 10.76 -0.61
C VAL A 5 -82.81 11.58 -0.47
N LEU A 6 -82.21 11.56 0.73
CA LEU A 6 -80.94 12.22 1.03
C LEU A 6 -79.79 11.25 0.69
N PHE A 7 -79.02 11.55 -0.35
CA PHE A 7 -77.80 10.81 -0.68
C PHE A 7 -76.63 11.35 0.16
N LEU A 8 -76.12 10.54 1.08
CA LEU A 8 -74.91 10.84 1.85
C LEU A 8 -73.69 10.43 1.00
N TYR A 9 -72.97 11.40 0.45
CA TYR A 9 -71.69 11.16 -0.23
C TYR A 9 -70.58 11.01 0.82
N LEU A 10 -70.15 9.77 1.06
CA LEU A 10 -68.91 9.47 1.78
C LEU A 10 -67.72 9.76 0.86
N PHE A 11 -67.05 10.89 1.08
CA PHE A 11 -65.76 11.18 0.49
C PHE A 11 -64.70 10.31 1.18
N PHE A 12 -64.24 9.25 0.52
CA PHE A 12 -62.97 8.62 0.86
C PHE A 12 -61.85 9.55 0.41
N PHE A 13 -61.32 10.36 1.33
CA PHE A 13 -60.02 10.98 1.15
C PHE A 13 -58.96 9.87 1.21
N SER A 14 -58.54 9.36 0.06
CA SER A 14 -57.26 8.66 -0.05
C SER A 14 -56.16 9.72 0.12
N THR A 15 -55.73 9.96 1.35
CA THR A 15 -54.49 10.67 1.58
C THR A 15 -53.38 9.79 1.01
N ASN A 16 -52.88 10.14 -0.17
CA ASN A 16 -51.57 9.69 -0.61
C ASN A 16 -50.58 10.23 0.44
N LEU A 17 -50.27 9.40 1.44
CA LEU A 17 -49.10 9.60 2.29
C LEU A 17 -47.91 9.49 1.36
N VAL A 18 -47.43 10.65 0.89
CA VAL A 18 -46.05 10.73 0.41
C VAL A 18 -45.22 10.25 1.60
N SER A 19 -44.61 9.07 1.48
CA SER A 19 -43.67 8.57 2.48
C SER A 19 -42.65 9.69 2.68
N GLN A 20 -42.73 10.35 3.84
CA GLN A 20 -41.79 11.38 4.21
C GLN A 20 -40.42 10.69 4.23
N SER A 21 -39.46 11.25 3.50
CA SER A 21 -38.08 10.75 3.47
C SER A 21 -37.64 10.50 4.90
N CYS A 22 -37.31 9.26 5.25
CA CYS A 22 -37.06 8.96 6.65
C CYS A 22 -35.71 9.53 7.07
N LEU A 23 -35.78 10.53 7.96
CA LEU A 23 -34.64 11.08 8.68
C LEU A 23 -33.45 11.44 7.77
N PRO A 24 -33.61 12.32 6.76
CA PRO A 24 -32.51 12.75 5.87
C PRO A 24 -31.38 13.46 6.61
N SER A 25 -31.70 14.13 7.72
CA SER A 25 -30.69 14.75 8.60
C SER A 25 -30.11 13.78 9.64
N GLY A 26 -30.60 12.53 9.66
CA GLY A 26 -30.22 11.54 10.66
C GLY A 26 -30.97 11.66 11.98
N ILE A 27 -30.51 10.89 12.96
CA ILE A 27 -31.05 10.85 14.32
C ILE A 27 -29.92 10.61 15.33
N SER A 28 -30.04 11.22 16.51
CA SER A 28 -29.24 10.90 17.68
C SER A 28 -30.14 10.32 18.76
N ILE A 29 -29.78 9.15 19.25
CA ILE A 29 -30.47 8.37 20.26
C ILE A 29 -29.53 8.27 21.45
N SER A 30 -30.03 8.69 22.61
CA SER A 30 -29.26 8.73 23.86
C SER A 30 -29.87 7.85 24.94
N THR A 31 -31.17 7.58 24.90
CA THR A 31 -31.85 6.78 25.93
C THR A 31 -32.37 5.46 25.39
N GLN A 32 -32.55 4.46 26.28
CA GLN A 32 -33.25 3.24 25.90
C GLN A 32 -34.69 3.51 25.46
N GLN A 33 -35.38 4.47 26.10
CA GLN A 33 -36.75 4.84 25.71
C GLN A 33 -36.83 5.35 24.27
N GLU A 34 -35.83 6.11 23.80
CA GLU A 34 -35.75 6.59 22.41
C GLU A 34 -35.52 5.44 21.40
N ILE A 35 -34.78 4.39 21.78
CA ILE A 35 -34.69 3.14 21.00
C ILE A 35 -36.07 2.48 20.94
N ASP A 36 -36.70 2.27 22.10
CA ASP A 36 -37.96 1.54 22.23
C ASP A 36 -39.11 2.25 21.50
N ASP A 37 -39.10 3.59 21.50
CA ASP A 37 -40.11 4.42 20.85
C ASP A 37 -39.84 4.67 19.36
N PHE A 38 -38.73 4.18 18.79
CA PHE A 38 -38.33 4.51 17.41
C PHE A 38 -39.43 4.21 16.39
N ALA A 39 -39.99 3.00 16.40
CA ALA A 39 -41.07 2.60 15.50
C ALA A 39 -42.37 3.42 15.70
N THR A 40 -42.60 3.91 16.91
CA THR A 40 -43.78 4.73 17.24
C THR A 40 -43.58 6.18 16.77
N ASN A 41 -42.37 6.72 16.94
CA ASN A 41 -42.02 8.09 16.57
C ASN A 41 -41.79 8.24 15.06
N TYR A 42 -41.33 7.18 14.38
CA TYR A 42 -41.02 7.16 12.95
C TYR A 42 -41.73 6.00 12.23
N PRO A 43 -43.07 6.01 12.19
CA PRO A 43 -43.84 4.88 11.66
C PRO A 43 -43.54 4.62 10.19
N GLY A 44 -43.17 3.38 9.87
CA GLY A 44 -42.83 2.95 8.51
C GLY A 44 -41.42 3.34 8.04
N CYS A 45 -40.58 3.91 8.92
CA CYS A 45 -39.19 4.18 8.61
C CYS A 45 -38.36 2.89 8.60
N THR A 46 -38.05 2.37 7.43
CA THR A 46 -37.14 1.21 7.27
C THR A 46 -35.78 1.59 6.69
N GLU A 47 -35.63 2.81 6.18
CA GLU A 47 -34.42 3.31 5.54
C GLU A 47 -34.09 4.70 6.07
N VAL A 48 -33.14 4.80 6.99
CA VAL A 48 -32.70 6.09 7.52
C VAL A 48 -31.70 6.69 6.54
N LEU A 49 -32.04 7.82 5.93
CA LEU A 49 -31.19 8.42 4.89
C LEU A 49 -29.93 9.10 5.46
N GLY A 50 -30.04 9.74 6.62
CA GLY A 50 -28.94 10.41 7.29
C GLY A 50 -28.17 9.50 8.27
N PRO A 51 -27.30 10.08 9.11
CA PRO A 51 -26.54 9.33 10.11
C PRO A 51 -27.40 8.85 11.29
N VAL A 52 -27.08 7.69 11.86
CA VAL A 52 -27.68 7.19 13.10
C VAL A 52 -26.60 7.19 14.19
N ASN A 53 -26.79 7.98 15.23
CA ASN A 53 -25.91 8.06 16.38
C ASN A 53 -26.60 7.46 17.61
N ILE A 54 -25.99 6.47 18.26
CA ILE A 54 -26.49 5.81 19.45
C ILE A 54 -25.44 5.99 20.55
N ASP A 55 -25.69 6.91 21.49
CA ASP A 55 -24.69 7.40 22.46
C ASP A 55 -25.22 7.44 23.90
N GLY A 56 -24.77 6.50 24.72
CA GLY A 56 -25.25 6.31 26.10
C GLY A 56 -24.67 7.25 27.16
N PHE A 57 -23.77 8.18 26.80
CA PHE A 57 -22.98 8.96 27.76
C PHE A 57 -23.82 9.81 28.75
N ASN A 58 -24.99 10.31 28.33
CA ASN A 58 -25.69 11.39 29.05
C ASN A 58 -26.88 10.95 29.92
N THR A 59 -27.33 9.70 29.81
CA THR A 59 -28.77 9.42 29.96
C THR A 59 -29.11 8.12 30.67
N GLY A 60 -28.10 7.32 31.03
CA GLY A 60 -28.31 5.97 31.53
C GLY A 60 -28.29 4.96 30.38
N HIS A 61 -27.55 3.88 30.59
CA HIS A 61 -27.06 2.98 29.56
C HIS A 61 -28.15 2.37 28.66
N ILE A 62 -27.93 2.39 27.35
CA ILE A 62 -28.67 1.58 26.38
C ILE A 62 -28.30 0.11 26.61
N GLN A 63 -29.31 -0.75 26.68
CA GLN A 63 -29.21 -2.16 27.05
C GLN A 63 -29.52 -3.11 25.89
N ASN A 64 -30.28 -2.65 24.90
CA ASN A 64 -30.57 -3.39 23.68
C ASN A 64 -30.88 -2.42 22.53
N LEU A 65 -30.95 -2.96 21.31
CA LEU A 65 -31.28 -2.21 20.09
C LEU A 65 -32.62 -2.68 19.48
N ASP A 66 -33.45 -3.39 20.23
CA ASP A 66 -34.58 -4.18 19.70
C ASP A 66 -35.59 -3.32 18.94
N GLY A 67 -35.79 -2.08 19.39
CA GLY A 67 -36.64 -1.09 18.72
C GLY A 67 -36.19 -0.71 17.30
N LEU A 68 -34.95 -1.03 16.92
CA LEU A 68 -34.37 -0.76 15.59
C LEU A 68 -34.43 -1.95 14.63
N SER A 69 -35.00 -3.08 15.04
CA SER A 69 -35.02 -4.35 14.30
C SER A 69 -35.67 -4.32 12.91
N HIS A 70 -36.39 -3.25 12.56
CA HIS A 70 -37.03 -3.05 11.27
C HIS A 70 -36.23 -2.14 10.31
N ILE A 71 -35.14 -1.53 10.78
CA ILE A 71 -34.25 -0.73 9.93
C ILE A 71 -33.46 -1.67 9.03
N THR A 72 -33.53 -1.40 7.73
CA THR A 72 -32.91 -2.21 6.67
C THR A 72 -31.74 -1.51 6.00
N SER A 73 -31.69 -0.18 6.05
CA SER A 73 -30.61 0.60 5.45
C SER A 73 -30.35 1.88 6.23
N ILE A 74 -29.08 2.26 6.32
CA ILE A 74 -28.62 3.56 6.80
C ILE A 74 -27.79 4.18 5.67
N GLY A 75 -28.28 5.27 5.08
CA GLY A 75 -27.67 5.90 3.91
C GLY A 75 -26.32 6.56 4.19
N SER A 76 -26.04 6.93 5.45
CA SER A 76 -24.76 7.48 5.90
C SER A 76 -24.06 6.48 6.84
N TYR A 77 -23.61 6.95 8.01
CA TYR A 77 -22.95 6.11 9.02
C TYR A 77 -23.91 5.70 10.14
N LEU A 78 -23.65 4.52 10.70
CA LEU A 78 -24.18 4.08 12.00
C LEU A 78 -23.06 4.18 13.01
N ARG A 79 -23.27 4.90 14.12
CA ARG A 79 -22.33 4.97 15.23
C ARG A 79 -22.98 4.53 16.53
N ILE A 80 -22.39 3.54 17.18
CA ILE A 80 -22.80 3.01 18.47
C ILE A 80 -21.66 3.24 19.44
N ARG A 81 -21.86 4.10 20.43
CA ARG A 81 -20.78 4.46 21.36
C ARG A 81 -21.19 4.68 22.80
N ASN A 82 -20.25 4.47 23.70
CA ASN A 82 -20.41 4.73 25.14
C ASN A 82 -21.60 3.98 25.79
N ASN A 83 -21.96 2.81 25.28
CA ASN A 83 -23.07 2.02 25.81
C ASN A 83 -22.55 0.90 26.72
N ALA A 84 -22.14 1.27 27.94
CA ALA A 84 -21.50 0.33 28.88
C ALA A 84 -22.38 -0.85 29.34
N ALA A 85 -23.70 -0.83 29.06
CA ALA A 85 -24.61 -1.93 29.38
C ALA A 85 -25.13 -2.69 28.14
N LEU A 86 -24.72 -2.31 26.92
CA LEU A 86 -25.18 -2.94 25.69
C LEU A 86 -24.37 -4.23 25.43
N PRO A 87 -24.97 -5.42 25.51
CA PRO A 87 -24.22 -6.67 25.47
C PRO A 87 -23.96 -7.18 24.03
N ASN A 88 -24.76 -6.76 23.05
CA ASN A 88 -24.68 -7.23 21.67
C ASN A 88 -25.45 -6.31 20.71
N LEU A 89 -25.43 -6.66 19.42
CA LEU A 89 -26.03 -5.91 18.31
C LEU A 89 -27.32 -6.54 17.76
N SER A 90 -27.98 -7.45 18.49
CA SER A 90 -29.09 -8.28 17.98
C SER A 90 -30.30 -7.49 17.44
N GLY A 91 -30.50 -6.26 17.89
CA GLY A 91 -31.54 -5.37 17.34
C GLY A 91 -31.27 -4.84 15.93
N LEU A 92 -30.14 -5.19 15.30
CA LEU A 92 -29.79 -4.79 13.93
C LEU A 92 -30.00 -5.91 12.89
N VAL A 93 -30.73 -6.98 13.23
CA VAL A 93 -30.90 -8.19 12.40
C VAL A 93 -31.37 -7.96 10.95
N SER A 94 -32.15 -6.91 10.71
CA SER A 94 -32.67 -6.59 9.37
C SER A 94 -31.76 -5.66 8.57
N LEU A 95 -30.69 -5.12 9.17
CA LEU A 95 -29.83 -4.13 8.54
C LEU A 95 -29.01 -4.78 7.43
N LYS A 96 -29.16 -4.29 6.20
CA LYS A 96 -28.51 -4.82 5.00
C LYS A 96 -27.37 -3.95 4.50
N ASN A 97 -27.54 -2.63 4.60
CA ASN A 97 -26.60 -1.67 4.05
C ASN A 97 -26.33 -0.53 5.01
N ILE A 98 -25.05 -0.17 5.12
CA ILE A 98 -24.59 1.08 5.75
C ILE A 98 -23.74 1.81 4.72
N GLY A 99 -24.15 3.01 4.34
CA GLY A 99 -23.56 3.72 3.20
C GLY A 99 -22.09 4.03 3.39
N THR A 100 -21.72 4.69 4.50
CA THR A 100 -20.35 5.18 4.70
C THR A 100 -19.56 4.39 5.73
N ALA A 101 -20.08 4.22 6.94
CA ALA A 101 -19.28 3.65 8.03
C ALA A 101 -20.14 3.05 9.15
N PHE A 102 -19.69 1.93 9.71
CA PHE A 102 -20.20 1.34 10.93
C PHE A 102 -19.17 1.52 12.04
N HIS A 103 -19.46 2.45 12.95
CA HIS A 103 -18.62 2.77 14.10
C HIS A 103 -19.13 2.07 15.36
N ILE A 104 -18.24 1.36 16.05
CA ILE A 104 -18.47 0.78 17.37
C ILE A 104 -17.34 1.26 18.27
N GLU A 105 -17.65 2.18 19.18
CA GLU A 105 -16.65 2.94 19.96
C GLU A 105 -16.97 2.83 21.46
N ASN A 106 -16.02 2.41 22.31
CA ASN A 106 -16.20 2.35 23.77
C ASN A 106 -17.52 1.65 24.21
N ASN A 107 -17.71 0.38 23.82
CA ASN A 107 -18.85 -0.45 24.25
C ASN A 107 -18.33 -1.71 24.97
N PRO A 108 -17.95 -1.60 26.25
CA PRO A 108 -17.14 -2.62 26.93
C PRO A 108 -17.80 -3.99 27.07
N LEU A 109 -19.11 -4.17 26.88
CA LEU A 109 -19.75 -5.48 26.97
C LEU A 109 -19.92 -6.18 25.61
N ILE A 110 -19.70 -5.48 24.49
CA ILE A 110 -19.75 -6.11 23.16
C ILE A 110 -18.54 -7.01 23.00
N SER A 111 -18.80 -8.30 22.80
CA SER A 111 -17.76 -9.33 22.65
C SER A 111 -17.80 -10.05 21.29
N SER A 112 -18.80 -9.74 20.46
CA SER A 112 -18.98 -10.28 19.11
C SER A 112 -19.70 -9.25 18.24
N LEU A 113 -19.43 -9.30 16.93
CA LEU A 113 -20.14 -8.53 15.91
C LEU A 113 -21.43 -9.20 15.43
N ALA A 114 -21.90 -10.27 16.07
CA ALA A 114 -23.17 -10.91 15.76
C ALA A 114 -24.37 -10.00 16.06
N GLY A 115 -25.42 -10.10 15.24
CA GLY A 115 -26.60 -9.24 15.33
C GLY A 115 -27.01 -8.66 13.98
N PRO A 116 -26.16 -7.90 13.27
CA PRO A 116 -26.41 -7.44 11.90
C PRO A 116 -26.17 -8.53 10.85
N ASP A 117 -26.77 -9.71 11.04
CA ASP A 117 -26.51 -10.91 10.24
C ASP A 117 -26.91 -10.74 8.75
N SER A 118 -27.81 -9.81 8.46
CA SER A 118 -28.25 -9.47 7.10
C SER A 118 -27.35 -8.46 6.40
N LEU A 119 -26.32 -7.91 7.06
CA LEU A 119 -25.49 -6.84 6.53
C LEU A 119 -24.68 -7.40 5.35
N SER A 120 -24.98 -6.91 4.15
CA SER A 120 -24.32 -7.32 2.91
C SER A 120 -23.31 -6.30 2.40
N SER A 121 -23.44 -5.03 2.78
CA SER A 121 -22.53 -3.98 2.34
C SER A 121 -22.34 -2.90 3.40
N VAL A 122 -21.07 -2.54 3.64
CA VAL A 122 -20.69 -1.41 4.49
C VAL A 122 -19.51 -0.66 3.88
N GLY A 123 -19.59 0.68 3.85
CA GLY A 123 -18.49 1.51 3.35
C GLY A 123 -17.18 1.34 4.16
N GLY A 124 -17.29 1.12 5.47
CA GLY A 124 -16.16 0.72 6.31
C GLY A 124 -16.58 0.34 7.73
N ILE A 125 -15.78 -0.49 8.39
CA ILE A 125 -15.96 -0.86 9.79
C ILE A 125 -14.89 -0.16 10.62
N TYR A 126 -15.34 0.55 11.66
CA TYR A 126 -14.50 1.29 12.60
C TYR A 126 -14.74 0.74 14.00
N LEU A 127 -13.71 0.12 14.56
CA LEU A 127 -13.72 -0.42 15.91
C LEU A 127 -12.73 0.39 16.76
N GLU A 128 -13.22 0.99 17.83
CA GLU A 128 -12.40 1.79 18.75
C GLU A 128 -12.73 1.42 20.18
N ASP A 129 -11.72 1.20 21.03
CA ASP A 129 -11.93 0.89 22.45
C ASP A 129 -12.95 -0.24 22.69
N GLN A 130 -12.80 -1.39 22.00
CA GLN A 130 -13.62 -2.58 22.22
C GLN A 130 -12.84 -3.64 23.01
N PRO A 131 -12.69 -3.48 24.34
CA PRO A 131 -11.77 -4.31 25.14
C PRO A 131 -12.14 -5.79 25.20
N ASN A 132 -13.40 -6.15 24.94
CA ASN A 132 -13.90 -7.52 25.03
C ASN A 132 -14.26 -8.13 23.66
N LEU A 133 -14.10 -7.40 22.56
CA LEU A 133 -14.34 -7.92 21.22
C LEU A 133 -13.14 -8.78 20.80
N LEU A 134 -13.40 -10.04 20.44
CA LEU A 134 -12.34 -11.04 20.24
C LEU A 134 -12.04 -11.35 18.76
N SER A 135 -13.01 -11.13 17.86
CA SER A 135 -12.87 -11.41 16.43
C SER A 135 -13.96 -10.71 15.62
N PHE A 136 -13.87 -10.80 14.30
CA PHE A 136 -14.91 -10.33 13.37
C PHE A 136 -16.04 -11.35 13.16
N SER A 137 -15.98 -12.50 13.83
CA SER A 137 -17.02 -13.53 13.73
C SER A 137 -18.40 -12.98 14.11
N GLY A 138 -19.40 -13.39 13.33
CA GLY A 138 -20.79 -12.90 13.45
C GLY A 138 -21.18 -11.92 12.35
N LEU A 139 -20.23 -11.46 11.53
CA LEU A 139 -20.53 -10.78 10.27
C LEU A 139 -20.96 -11.80 9.20
N ASN A 140 -21.67 -11.32 8.18
CA ASN A 140 -22.16 -12.13 7.07
C ASN A 140 -21.00 -12.55 6.13
N ASP A 141 -20.94 -13.83 5.76
CA ASP A 141 -19.91 -14.39 4.86
C ASP A 141 -19.96 -13.86 3.41
N SER A 142 -20.92 -13.00 3.07
CA SER A 142 -21.02 -12.27 1.79
C SER A 142 -20.87 -10.76 1.95
N LEU A 143 -20.48 -10.29 3.14
CA LEU A 143 -20.33 -8.87 3.44
C LEU A 143 -19.19 -8.26 2.63
N THR A 144 -19.49 -7.22 1.85
CA THR A 144 -18.47 -6.34 1.27
C THR A 144 -18.13 -5.21 2.22
N ILE A 145 -16.85 -5.02 2.49
CA ILE A 145 -16.32 -3.97 3.37
C ILE A 145 -15.41 -3.06 2.53
N GLY A 146 -15.67 -1.76 2.51
CA GLY A 146 -14.79 -0.82 1.81
C GLY A 146 -13.47 -0.58 2.55
N TYR A 147 -13.54 -0.36 3.87
CA TYR A 147 -12.42 0.05 4.72
C TYR A 147 -12.45 -0.64 6.08
N LEU A 148 -11.29 -0.96 6.64
CA LEU A 148 -11.14 -1.48 8.01
C LEU A 148 -10.31 -0.52 8.86
N HIS A 149 -10.87 -0.10 9.99
CA HIS A 149 -10.21 0.75 10.97
C HIS A 149 -10.27 0.14 12.36
N MET A 150 -9.13 0.04 13.03
CA MET A 150 -9.04 -0.37 14.43
C MET A 150 -8.10 0.55 15.22
N HIS A 151 -8.55 0.98 16.39
CA HIS A 151 -7.80 1.77 17.35
C HIS A 151 -8.04 1.25 18.77
N ASP A 152 -6.99 1.06 19.57
CA ASP A 152 -7.09 0.65 20.99
C ASP A 152 -7.95 -0.61 21.24
N ASN A 153 -7.91 -1.59 20.31
CA ASN A 153 -8.59 -2.87 20.48
C ASN A 153 -7.62 -3.94 20.96
N VAL A 154 -7.69 -4.25 22.26
CA VAL A 154 -6.80 -5.23 22.92
C VAL A 154 -7.30 -6.67 22.85
N GLY A 155 -8.58 -6.89 22.54
CA GLY A 155 -9.19 -8.22 22.47
C GLY A 155 -9.04 -8.92 21.12
N ILE A 156 -8.92 -8.15 20.03
CA ILE A 156 -8.83 -8.66 18.67
C ILE A 156 -7.36 -8.96 18.35
N SER A 157 -7.05 -10.22 18.03
CA SER A 157 -5.67 -10.67 17.75
C SER A 157 -5.39 -10.95 16.28
N ASP A 158 -6.43 -11.11 15.46
CA ASP A 158 -6.37 -11.27 14.01
C ASP A 158 -7.73 -10.91 13.36
N PHE A 159 -7.90 -11.23 12.08
CA PHE A 159 -9.09 -10.91 11.28
C PHE A 159 -10.01 -12.13 11.08
N THR A 160 -9.93 -13.14 11.95
CA THR A 160 -10.80 -14.32 11.89
C THR A 160 -12.28 -13.89 11.83
N GLY A 161 -13.02 -14.47 10.89
CA GLY A 161 -14.39 -14.08 10.53
C GLY A 161 -14.49 -13.21 9.28
N LEU A 162 -13.37 -12.87 8.62
CA LEU A 162 -13.32 -12.14 7.35
C LEU A 162 -12.77 -12.97 6.18
N GLU A 163 -12.75 -14.31 6.30
CA GLU A 163 -12.13 -15.23 5.33
C GLU A 163 -12.72 -15.14 3.92
N HIS A 164 -13.93 -14.61 3.78
CA HIS A 164 -14.60 -14.44 2.50
C HIS A 164 -14.11 -13.23 1.70
N LEU A 165 -13.38 -12.29 2.32
CA LEU A 165 -12.93 -11.08 1.67
C LEU A 165 -11.86 -11.40 0.61
N THR A 166 -12.04 -10.80 -0.57
CA THR A 166 -11.09 -10.88 -1.69
C THR A 166 -10.43 -9.54 -2.00
N GLU A 167 -11.02 -8.45 -1.52
CA GLU A 167 -10.51 -7.09 -1.68
C GLU A 167 -10.95 -6.19 -0.52
N LEU A 168 -10.18 -5.13 -0.30
CA LEU A 168 -10.51 -3.99 0.58
C LEU A 168 -10.29 -2.70 -0.22
N PRO A 169 -11.32 -2.19 -0.93
CA PRO A 169 -11.17 -1.14 -1.92
C PRO A 169 -10.57 0.17 -1.41
N THR A 170 -10.76 0.50 -0.14
CA THR A 170 -10.38 1.81 0.42
C THR A 170 -9.16 1.74 1.33
N GLY A 171 -8.84 0.59 1.93
CA GLY A 171 -7.65 0.44 2.76
C GLY A 171 -7.86 -0.24 4.12
N ILE A 172 -6.78 -0.27 4.90
CA ILE A 172 -6.73 -0.79 6.26
C ILE A 172 -5.97 0.20 7.13
N THR A 173 -6.43 0.39 8.36
CA THR A 173 -5.77 1.28 9.31
C THR A 173 -5.84 0.74 10.72
N LEU A 174 -4.68 0.43 11.28
CA LEU A 174 -4.53 -0.16 12.61
C LEU A 174 -3.62 0.73 13.45
N PHE A 175 -4.11 1.11 14.63
CA PHE A 175 -3.39 1.90 15.63
C PHE A 175 -3.49 1.22 17.00
N ASP A 176 -2.38 1.15 17.72
CA ASP A 176 -2.35 0.85 19.17
C ASP A 176 -3.20 -0.39 19.56
N SER A 177 -3.20 -1.43 18.71
CA SER A 177 -4.03 -2.64 18.87
C SER A 177 -3.16 -3.89 19.02
N ASP A 178 -3.68 -4.92 19.69
CA ASP A 178 -2.93 -6.14 20.03
C ASP A 178 -2.93 -7.21 18.93
N ILE A 179 -3.10 -6.79 17.67
CA ILE A 179 -3.05 -7.68 16.50
C ILE A 179 -1.70 -8.40 16.45
N THR A 180 -1.75 -9.70 16.16
CA THR A 180 -0.58 -10.59 16.09
C THR A 180 -0.30 -11.10 14.68
N GLY A 181 -1.30 -11.01 13.79
CA GLY A 181 -1.19 -11.40 12.39
C GLY A 181 -2.46 -11.08 11.60
N PHE A 182 -2.46 -11.47 10.33
CA PHE A 182 -3.53 -11.13 9.38
C PHE A 182 -4.39 -12.35 9.02
N GLN A 183 -4.41 -13.38 9.88
CA GLN A 183 -5.27 -14.54 9.68
C GLN A 183 -6.71 -14.09 9.54
N GLY A 184 -7.42 -14.66 8.57
CA GLY A 184 -8.72 -14.18 8.13
C GLY A 184 -8.67 -13.37 6.84
N LEU A 185 -7.55 -12.73 6.48
CA LEU A 185 -7.40 -12.00 5.21
C LEU A 185 -6.74 -12.80 4.08
N ASN A 186 -6.67 -14.13 4.24
CA ASN A 186 -5.90 -15.04 3.37
C ASN A 186 -6.28 -14.97 1.88
N ASN A 187 -7.51 -14.57 1.57
CA ASN A 187 -8.04 -14.49 0.21
C ASN A 187 -7.98 -13.07 -0.38
N VAL A 188 -7.53 -12.07 0.39
CA VAL A 188 -7.42 -10.69 -0.08
C VAL A 188 -6.28 -10.59 -1.08
N THR A 189 -6.63 -10.22 -2.31
CA THR A 189 -5.70 -10.02 -3.42
C THR A 189 -5.39 -8.55 -3.67
N HIS A 190 -6.29 -7.65 -3.24
CA HIS A 190 -6.18 -6.23 -3.50
C HIS A 190 -6.60 -5.38 -2.29
N ILE A 191 -5.75 -4.43 -1.91
CA ILE A 191 -6.11 -3.32 -1.03
C ILE A 191 -6.04 -2.05 -1.87
N GLY A 192 -7.18 -1.47 -2.22
CA GLY A 192 -7.23 -0.39 -3.22
C GLY A 192 -6.71 0.96 -2.72
N GLY A 193 -6.71 1.16 -1.39
CA GLY A 193 -6.12 2.34 -0.76
C GLY A 193 -4.96 1.98 0.17
N ASP A 194 -4.74 2.85 1.14
CA ASP A 194 -3.55 2.82 1.97
C ASP A 194 -3.64 1.77 3.10
N PHE A 195 -2.47 1.19 3.40
CA PHE A 195 -2.28 0.26 4.49
C PHE A 195 -1.45 0.92 5.60
N PHE A 196 -2.16 1.42 6.59
CA PHE A 196 -1.65 2.17 7.73
C PHE A 196 -1.49 1.25 8.94
N LEU A 197 -0.26 1.03 9.39
CA LEU A 197 0.06 0.28 10.61
C LEU A 197 0.92 1.13 11.53
N PHE A 198 0.39 1.47 12.70
CA PHE A 198 1.04 2.38 13.63
C PHE A 198 1.06 1.80 15.04
N ASN A 199 2.23 1.82 15.67
CA ASN A 199 2.43 1.44 17.07
C ASN A 199 1.95 0.03 17.41
N LEU A 200 2.00 -0.92 16.48
CA LEU A 200 1.60 -2.30 16.75
C LEU A 200 2.77 -3.07 17.37
N SER A 201 2.64 -3.41 18.65
CA SER A 201 3.72 -4.05 19.42
C SER A 201 3.75 -5.58 19.31
N ASN A 202 2.73 -6.22 18.74
CA ASN A 202 2.61 -7.69 18.78
C ASN A 202 2.67 -8.37 17.40
N ILE A 203 2.54 -7.62 16.31
CA ILE A 203 2.73 -8.17 14.96
C ILE A 203 4.21 -8.47 14.71
N THR A 204 4.51 -9.66 14.17
CA THR A 204 5.90 -10.05 13.84
C THR A 204 6.16 -10.18 12.34
N ASN A 205 5.09 -10.39 11.58
CA ASN A 205 5.08 -10.54 10.12
C ASN A 205 3.64 -10.34 9.59
N PHE A 206 3.43 -10.61 8.31
CA PHE A 206 2.19 -10.36 7.57
C PHE A 206 1.50 -11.65 7.11
N GLN A 207 1.78 -12.78 7.78
CA GLN A 207 1.13 -14.05 7.47
C GLN A 207 -0.38 -13.91 7.58
N GLY A 208 -1.08 -14.41 6.56
CA GLY A 208 -2.48 -14.11 6.34
C GLY A 208 -2.74 -13.18 5.15
N LEU A 209 -1.73 -12.52 4.60
CA LEU A 209 -1.84 -11.70 3.37
C LEU A 209 -1.21 -12.36 2.14
N ASN A 210 -1.00 -13.68 2.17
CA ASN A 210 -0.23 -14.40 1.17
C ASN A 210 -0.77 -14.31 -0.27
N SER A 211 -2.04 -13.92 -0.46
CA SER A 211 -2.64 -13.73 -1.78
C SER A 211 -2.56 -12.30 -2.31
N LEU A 212 -2.06 -11.36 -1.51
CA LEU A 212 -2.06 -9.92 -1.81
C LEU A 212 -1.05 -9.60 -2.91
N THR A 213 -1.53 -9.04 -4.02
CA THR A 213 -0.70 -8.69 -5.18
C THR A 213 -0.57 -7.19 -5.39
N ASN A 214 -1.55 -6.40 -4.95
CA ASN A 214 -1.60 -4.96 -5.20
C ASN A 214 -2.14 -4.20 -3.98
N ILE A 215 -1.44 -3.13 -3.60
CA ILE A 215 -1.83 -2.21 -2.52
C ILE A 215 -1.84 -0.77 -3.06
N GLY A 216 -2.64 0.11 -2.47
CA GLY A 216 -2.51 1.57 -2.61
C GLY A 216 -1.16 2.05 -2.08
N GLY A 217 -1.09 2.62 -0.88
CA GLY A 217 0.16 2.93 -0.18
C GLY A 217 0.47 2.00 0.99
N ILE A 218 1.74 1.97 1.41
CA ILE A 218 2.21 1.28 2.63
C ILE A 218 2.74 2.33 3.59
N PHE A 219 2.24 2.32 4.83
CA PHE A 219 2.62 3.28 5.86
C PHE A 219 2.79 2.57 7.20
N PHE A 220 3.99 2.06 7.45
CA PHE A 220 4.31 1.26 8.63
C PHE A 220 5.22 2.04 9.56
N HIS A 221 4.68 2.48 10.69
CA HIS A 221 5.35 3.36 11.64
C HIS A 221 5.39 2.75 13.05
N ASN A 222 6.58 2.66 13.65
CA ASN A 222 6.78 2.21 15.02
C ASN A 222 6.15 0.84 15.35
N ASN A 223 6.09 -0.10 14.40
CA ASN A 223 5.66 -1.46 14.68
C ASN A 223 6.85 -2.26 15.21
N THR A 224 7.07 -2.16 16.51
CA THR A 224 8.35 -2.52 17.16
C THR A 224 8.67 -4.01 17.16
N SER A 225 7.73 -4.88 16.81
CA SER A 225 7.94 -6.33 16.78
C SER A 225 8.03 -6.93 15.37
N VAL A 226 7.82 -6.15 14.30
CA VAL A 226 7.89 -6.65 12.93
C VAL A 226 9.33 -7.04 12.60
N ILE A 227 9.57 -8.32 12.31
CA ILE A 227 10.90 -8.86 12.02
C ILE A 227 11.16 -8.90 10.50
N ASN A 228 10.13 -9.24 9.74
CA ASN A 228 10.16 -9.38 8.29
C ASN A 228 8.75 -9.26 7.71
N TYR A 229 8.64 -9.25 6.38
CA TYR A 229 7.37 -9.09 5.68
C TYR A 229 6.79 -10.42 5.17
N ALA A 230 7.09 -11.55 5.82
CA ALA A 230 6.57 -12.85 5.41
C ALA A 230 5.04 -12.80 5.32
N GLY A 231 4.49 -13.29 4.21
CA GLY A 231 3.08 -13.11 3.86
C GLY A 231 2.85 -12.06 2.78
N LEU A 232 3.80 -11.16 2.49
CA LEU A 232 3.74 -10.23 1.35
C LEU A 232 4.50 -10.71 0.11
N ASP A 233 4.85 -12.00 0.06
CA ASP A 233 5.70 -12.62 -0.97
C ASP A 233 5.19 -12.42 -2.42
N ASN A 234 3.88 -12.24 -2.59
CA ASN A 234 3.23 -12.06 -3.89
C ASN A 234 2.91 -10.60 -4.22
N LEU A 235 3.29 -9.64 -3.37
CA LEU A 235 3.04 -8.22 -3.61
C LEU A 235 3.88 -7.75 -4.81
N THR A 236 3.20 -7.28 -5.86
CA THR A 236 3.83 -6.84 -7.11
C THR A 236 3.85 -5.33 -7.29
N SER A 237 2.86 -4.62 -6.74
CA SER A 237 2.77 -3.16 -6.91
C SER A 237 2.24 -2.44 -5.67
N VAL A 238 2.80 -1.26 -5.42
CA VAL A 238 2.28 -0.23 -4.52
C VAL A 238 1.91 0.99 -5.38
N ALA A 239 0.62 1.27 -5.53
CA ALA A 239 0.11 2.36 -6.36
C ALA A 239 0.33 3.76 -5.74
N GLY A 240 0.70 3.80 -4.46
CA GLY A 240 1.05 4.99 -3.69
C GLY A 240 2.52 5.01 -3.28
N GLY A 241 2.79 5.61 -2.11
CA GLY A 241 4.11 5.61 -1.50
C GLY A 241 4.31 4.43 -0.55
N MET A 242 5.56 4.08 -0.30
CA MET A 242 5.96 3.11 0.71
C MET A 242 6.80 3.83 1.78
N LEU A 243 6.23 3.98 2.97
CA LEU A 243 6.84 4.59 4.14
C LEU A 243 7.03 3.53 5.23
N VAL A 244 8.29 3.28 5.59
CA VAL A 244 8.69 2.31 6.61
C VAL A 244 9.56 3.02 7.64
N VAL A 245 9.00 3.31 8.80
CA VAL A 245 9.64 4.18 9.81
C VAL A 245 9.64 3.56 11.19
N GLY A 246 10.78 3.53 11.87
CA GLY A 246 10.86 3.17 13.29
C GLY A 246 10.50 1.70 13.61
N ASN A 247 10.56 0.80 12.63
CA ASN A 247 10.30 -0.64 12.83
C ASN A 247 11.60 -1.32 13.28
N ASN A 248 11.94 -1.13 14.56
CA ASN A 248 13.27 -1.44 15.09
C ASN A 248 13.69 -2.92 15.07
N GLN A 249 12.76 -3.86 14.86
CA GLN A 249 13.07 -5.29 14.72
C GLN A 249 13.18 -5.75 13.26
N LEU A 250 12.86 -4.88 12.30
CA LEU A 250 12.83 -5.22 10.88
C LEU A 250 14.25 -5.47 10.37
N THR A 251 14.50 -6.67 9.85
CA THR A 251 15.84 -7.10 9.41
C THR A 251 16.08 -6.89 7.91
N GLY A 252 15.01 -6.68 7.14
CA GLY A 252 15.06 -6.43 5.70
C GLY A 252 13.76 -6.81 5.00
N PHE A 253 13.79 -6.74 3.68
CA PHE A 253 12.60 -6.85 2.81
C PHE A 253 12.52 -8.16 2.02
N THR A 254 13.17 -9.25 2.45
CA THR A 254 13.32 -10.48 1.65
C THR A 254 12.02 -11.09 1.11
N HIS A 255 10.88 -10.76 1.72
CA HIS A 255 9.55 -11.18 1.29
C HIS A 255 8.86 -10.19 0.33
N LEU A 256 9.59 -9.21 -0.23
CA LEU A 256 9.10 -8.28 -1.25
C LEU A 256 9.76 -8.50 -2.61
N MET A 257 10.39 -9.65 -2.85
CA MET A 257 11.09 -9.92 -4.12
C MET A 257 10.18 -9.88 -5.35
N SER A 258 8.86 -9.96 -5.21
CA SER A 258 7.92 -9.83 -6.32
C SER A 258 7.56 -8.38 -6.66
N LEU A 259 7.94 -7.42 -5.82
CA LEU A 259 7.59 -6.01 -5.96
C LEU A 259 8.39 -5.39 -7.09
N THR A 260 7.69 -4.93 -8.14
CA THR A 260 8.29 -4.31 -9.33
C THR A 260 8.02 -2.82 -9.43
N ASP A 261 6.98 -2.33 -8.75
CA ASP A 261 6.46 -0.97 -8.92
C ASP A 261 6.07 -0.30 -7.60
N ILE A 262 6.62 0.90 -7.34
CA ILE A 262 6.14 1.85 -6.32
C ILE A 262 5.85 3.17 -7.03
N SER A 263 4.59 3.59 -7.06
CA SER A 263 4.20 4.65 -7.98
C SER A 263 4.47 6.07 -7.49
N LEU A 264 4.83 6.30 -6.22
CA LEU A 264 5.02 7.66 -5.68
C LEU A 264 6.30 7.95 -4.90
N TYR A 265 6.73 7.13 -3.95
CA TYR A 265 7.99 7.36 -3.22
C TYR A 265 8.35 6.14 -2.35
N LEU A 266 9.63 6.01 -2.04
CA LEU A 266 10.15 5.05 -1.05
C LEU A 266 10.86 5.80 0.07
N GLN A 267 10.33 5.68 1.29
CA GLN A 267 10.94 6.22 2.50
C GLN A 267 11.23 5.10 3.49
N ILE A 268 12.51 4.90 3.81
CA ILE A 268 12.97 3.93 4.81
C ILE A 268 13.77 4.70 5.85
N THR A 269 13.16 4.96 7.01
CA THR A 269 13.77 5.84 8.03
C THR A 269 13.80 5.22 9.41
N ALA A 270 14.92 5.33 10.12
CA ALA A 270 15.04 4.91 11.51
C ALA A 270 14.69 3.42 11.76
N ASN A 271 14.99 2.53 10.83
CA ASN A 271 14.84 1.08 11.02
C ASN A 271 16.21 0.47 11.33
N HIS A 272 16.55 0.42 12.61
CA HIS A 272 17.93 0.23 13.04
C HIS A 272 18.52 -1.16 12.78
N LEU A 273 17.74 -2.20 12.48
CA LEU A 273 18.24 -3.56 12.23
C LEU A 273 18.20 -4.01 10.77
N ILE A 274 17.79 -3.14 9.83
CA ILE A 274 17.82 -3.45 8.40
C ILE A 274 19.28 -3.50 7.96
N LYS A 275 19.74 -4.64 7.43
CA LYS A 275 21.13 -4.79 6.96
C LYS A 275 21.31 -4.53 5.48
N ASN A 276 20.31 -4.84 4.68
CA ASN A 276 20.33 -4.67 3.24
C ASN A 276 18.92 -4.53 2.69
N LEU A 277 18.83 -4.10 1.43
CA LEU A 277 17.59 -3.88 0.70
C LEU A 277 17.33 -4.96 -0.36
N ASN A 278 18.01 -6.11 -0.30
CA ASN A 278 18.01 -7.11 -1.40
C ASN A 278 16.61 -7.61 -1.80
N GLY A 279 15.66 -7.56 -0.87
CA GLY A 279 14.26 -7.87 -1.15
C GLY A 279 13.57 -6.93 -2.14
N LEU A 280 14.15 -5.75 -2.41
CA LEU A 280 13.65 -4.78 -3.37
C LEU A 280 14.34 -4.90 -4.75
N SER A 281 15.17 -5.92 -4.96
CA SER A 281 16.00 -6.04 -6.18
C SER A 281 15.23 -6.17 -7.49
N ASN A 282 13.93 -6.47 -7.48
CA ASN A 282 13.09 -6.48 -8.68
C ASN A 282 12.30 -5.19 -8.89
N LEU A 283 12.44 -4.20 -7.99
CA LEU A 283 11.83 -2.88 -8.13
C LEU A 283 12.48 -2.16 -9.32
N THR A 284 11.68 -1.86 -10.34
CA THR A 284 12.13 -1.20 -11.58
C THR A 284 11.48 0.16 -11.75
N THR A 285 10.18 0.26 -11.43
CA THR A 285 9.46 1.52 -11.47
C THR A 285 9.39 2.14 -10.08
N LEU A 286 10.02 3.29 -9.91
CA LEU A 286 9.75 4.19 -8.80
C LEU A 286 9.53 5.58 -9.36
N ASN A 287 8.34 6.14 -9.14
CA ASN A 287 8.18 7.58 -9.37
C ASN A 287 8.40 8.35 -8.06
N GLY A 288 8.68 9.64 -8.17
CA GLY A 288 8.92 10.51 -7.03
C GLY A 288 10.29 10.33 -6.41
N TYR A 289 10.42 10.07 -5.12
CA TYR A 289 11.71 10.17 -4.45
C TYR A 289 12.06 8.96 -3.58
N ILE A 290 13.35 8.84 -3.28
CA ILE A 290 13.92 7.84 -2.38
C ILE A 290 14.55 8.56 -1.18
N GLU A 291 14.11 8.23 0.03
CA GLU A 291 14.76 8.67 1.26
C GLU A 291 15.15 7.44 2.10
N ILE A 292 16.45 7.31 2.38
CA ILE A 292 17.00 6.22 3.19
C ILE A 292 17.81 6.86 4.30
N ILE A 293 17.18 7.03 5.46
CA ILE A 293 17.70 7.91 6.50
C ILE A 293 17.81 7.18 7.84
N ASN A 294 18.93 7.32 8.54
CA ASN A 294 19.08 6.85 9.93
C ASN A 294 18.83 5.33 10.12
N ASN A 295 19.16 4.50 9.12
CA ASN A 295 19.13 3.04 9.25
C ASN A 295 20.54 2.56 9.62
N ASN A 296 20.88 2.67 10.90
CA ASN A 296 22.27 2.53 11.37
C ASN A 296 22.98 1.23 10.99
N ASP A 297 22.27 0.09 10.93
CA ASP A 297 22.86 -1.20 10.56
C ASP A 297 22.78 -1.49 9.05
N LEU A 298 22.28 -0.57 8.22
CA LEU A 298 22.20 -0.75 6.77
C LEU A 298 23.60 -0.76 6.18
N GLU A 299 24.02 -1.87 5.59
CA GLU A 299 25.37 -2.07 5.05
C GLU A 299 25.44 -1.80 3.54
N SER A 300 24.34 -2.01 2.80
CA SER A 300 24.33 -2.02 1.33
C SER A 300 23.03 -1.54 0.68
N LEU A 301 23.17 -0.78 -0.42
CA LEU A 301 22.08 -0.32 -1.30
C LEU A 301 21.80 -1.24 -2.50
N VAL A 302 22.51 -2.36 -2.68
CA VAL A 302 22.45 -3.20 -3.90
C VAL A 302 21.04 -3.57 -4.35
N GLY A 303 20.10 -3.72 -3.41
CA GLY A 303 18.70 -3.99 -3.71
C GLY A 303 17.96 -2.89 -4.50
N LEU A 304 18.55 -1.71 -4.71
CA LEU A 304 17.95 -0.60 -5.47
C LEU A 304 18.50 -0.48 -6.91
N GLY A 305 19.40 -1.38 -7.32
CA GLY A 305 20.18 -1.22 -8.55
C GLY A 305 19.38 -1.21 -9.86
N ASN A 306 18.12 -1.60 -9.85
CA ASN A 306 17.29 -1.76 -11.06
C ASN A 306 16.24 -0.64 -11.25
N ILE A 307 16.24 0.38 -10.38
CA ILE A 307 15.25 1.46 -10.43
C ILE A 307 15.57 2.41 -11.58
N ASP A 308 14.57 2.73 -12.40
CA ASP A 308 14.66 3.77 -13.44
C ASP A 308 14.65 5.19 -12.81
N LEU A 309 15.68 5.98 -13.13
CA LEU A 309 15.81 7.37 -12.67
C LEU A 309 14.78 8.31 -13.31
N SER A 310 14.24 7.96 -14.48
CA SER A 310 13.39 8.87 -15.27
C SER A 310 12.04 9.19 -14.60
N GLY A 311 11.59 8.32 -13.69
CA GLY A 311 10.38 8.52 -12.89
C GLY A 311 10.58 9.43 -11.67
N LEU A 312 11.82 9.74 -11.29
CA LEU A 312 12.09 10.45 -10.05
C LEU A 312 11.70 11.93 -10.13
N THR A 313 11.17 12.47 -9.03
CA THR A 313 10.83 13.87 -8.82
C THR A 313 11.16 14.30 -7.40
N SER A 314 11.56 15.55 -7.20
CA SER A 314 12.05 16.05 -5.92
C SER A 314 11.08 15.85 -4.75
N SER A 315 11.62 15.44 -3.59
CA SER A 315 10.92 15.41 -2.31
C SER A 315 10.60 16.84 -1.81
N PRO A 316 9.82 16.99 -0.73
CA PRO A 316 9.62 18.30 -0.09
C PRO A 316 10.90 19.00 0.38
N LEU A 317 12.00 18.25 0.55
CA LEU A 317 13.33 18.79 0.87
C LEU A 317 14.15 19.16 -0.37
N GLY A 318 13.63 18.84 -1.56
CA GLY A 318 14.23 19.20 -2.85
C GLY A 318 15.13 18.13 -3.46
N TYR A 319 15.21 16.93 -2.90
CA TYR A 319 16.05 15.83 -3.39
C TYR A 319 15.21 14.72 -4.03
N GLU A 320 15.64 14.19 -5.17
CA GLU A 320 15.09 12.95 -5.73
C GLU A 320 15.60 11.72 -4.97
N ILE A 321 16.85 11.77 -4.49
CA ILE A 321 17.50 10.70 -3.73
C ILE A 321 18.22 11.32 -2.52
N ASP A 322 17.83 10.95 -1.30
CA ASP A 322 18.47 11.36 -0.05
C ASP A 322 18.89 10.12 0.74
N VAL A 323 20.20 9.88 0.83
CA VAL A 323 20.79 8.76 1.58
C VAL A 323 21.74 9.29 2.64
N ARG A 324 21.27 9.34 3.89
CA ARG A 324 22.06 9.91 4.99
C ARG A 324 21.89 9.26 6.33
N LEU A 325 22.87 9.48 7.20
CA LEU A 325 22.86 9.00 8.58
C LEU A 325 22.79 7.46 8.69
N ASN A 326 23.21 6.71 7.67
CA ASN A 326 23.26 5.25 7.70
C ASN A 326 24.69 4.81 8.07
N GLN A 327 24.96 4.70 9.36
CA GLN A 327 26.32 4.61 9.91
C GLN A 327 27.13 3.37 9.48
N SER A 328 26.47 2.28 9.06
CA SER A 328 27.12 1.06 8.57
C SER A 328 27.21 0.96 7.05
N LEU A 329 26.63 1.92 6.32
CA LEU A 329 26.48 1.85 4.86
C LEU A 329 27.83 2.07 4.18
N ASN A 330 28.40 0.99 3.64
CA ASN A 330 29.71 0.99 2.97
C ASN A 330 29.65 0.45 1.53
N THR A 331 28.50 -0.07 1.10
CA THR A 331 28.26 -0.52 -0.27
C THR A 331 27.14 0.31 -0.90
N CYS A 332 27.48 1.50 -1.41
CA CYS A 332 26.54 2.44 -2.03
C CYS A 332 26.90 2.83 -3.47
N ALA A 333 28.12 2.57 -3.94
CA ALA A 333 28.55 2.80 -5.33
C ALA A 333 27.99 1.70 -6.25
N ILE A 334 26.67 1.69 -6.39
CA ILE A 334 25.92 0.81 -7.30
C ILE A 334 25.58 1.58 -8.59
N ASP A 335 25.31 0.88 -9.69
CA ASP A 335 25.04 1.49 -11.00
C ASP A 335 23.95 2.58 -10.94
N PHE A 336 22.88 2.33 -10.17
CA PHE A 336 21.82 3.30 -9.90
C PHE A 336 22.35 4.62 -9.30
N ILE A 337 23.16 4.56 -8.24
CA ILE A 337 23.73 5.74 -7.58
C ILE A 337 24.76 6.42 -8.48
N CYS A 338 25.57 5.66 -9.21
CA CYS A 338 26.56 6.21 -10.12
C CYS A 338 25.91 6.95 -11.30
N SER A 339 24.82 6.40 -11.85
CA SER A 339 24.03 7.06 -12.88
C SER A 339 23.37 8.33 -12.35
N ALA A 340 22.89 8.32 -11.10
CA ALA A 340 22.34 9.51 -10.44
C ALA A 340 23.38 10.61 -10.21
N ILE A 341 24.64 10.26 -9.95
CA ILE A 341 25.75 11.24 -9.81
C ILE A 341 26.03 11.95 -11.15
N ASP A 342 25.91 11.23 -12.27
CA ASP A 342 26.20 11.76 -13.60
C ASP A 342 24.98 12.46 -14.26
N ASP A 343 23.77 12.32 -13.71
CA ASP A 343 22.56 12.96 -14.24
C ASP A 343 22.36 14.37 -13.63
N PRO A 344 22.47 15.45 -14.42
CA PRO A 344 22.29 16.82 -13.92
C PRO A 344 20.85 17.15 -13.49
N ASN A 345 19.86 16.29 -13.79
CA ASN A 345 18.47 16.47 -13.39
C ASN A 345 18.13 15.79 -12.06
N ILE A 346 19.04 14.97 -11.52
CA ILE A 346 18.85 14.29 -10.24
C ILE A 346 19.58 15.08 -9.16
N ASN A 347 18.84 15.64 -8.22
CA ASN A 347 19.40 16.21 -7.01
C ASN A 347 19.60 15.09 -5.98
N LEU A 348 20.82 14.58 -5.93
CA LEU A 348 21.26 13.53 -5.03
C LEU A 348 21.91 14.13 -3.77
N ASP A 349 21.49 13.67 -2.60
CA ASP A 349 22.16 13.89 -1.32
C ASP A 349 22.71 12.56 -0.77
N ILE A 350 24.01 12.55 -0.49
CA ILE A 350 24.69 11.45 0.22
C ILE A 350 25.55 12.12 1.29
N GLU A 351 25.18 11.94 2.55
CA GLU A 351 25.91 12.56 3.66
C GLU A 351 25.88 11.72 4.95
N ASN A 352 26.94 11.81 5.77
CA ASN A 352 26.97 11.25 7.12
C ASN A 352 26.70 9.72 7.20
N ASN A 353 27.17 8.96 6.21
CA ASN A 353 27.15 7.50 6.22
C ASN A 353 28.53 6.92 6.62
N ALA A 354 28.77 5.62 6.42
CA ALA A 354 30.10 5.05 6.66
C ALA A 354 31.14 5.53 5.63
N PRO A 355 32.45 5.38 5.90
CA PRO A 355 33.51 5.68 4.93
C PRO A 355 33.25 5.01 3.57
N ASP A 356 33.69 5.66 2.50
CA ASP A 356 33.44 5.28 1.09
C ASP A 356 32.01 5.55 0.60
N CYS A 357 31.08 5.86 1.52
CA CYS A 357 29.69 6.24 1.25
C CYS A 357 29.27 7.53 1.96
N ASN A 358 30.19 8.23 2.60
CA ASN A 358 29.87 9.35 3.48
C ASN A 358 29.64 10.68 2.73
N SER A 359 30.04 10.77 1.46
CA SER A 359 29.70 11.89 0.58
C SER A 359 29.74 11.48 -0.89
N ILE A 360 29.10 12.25 -1.77
CA ILE A 360 29.23 12.07 -3.23
C ILE A 360 30.72 12.00 -3.64
N THR A 361 31.57 12.85 -3.06
CA THR A 361 33.02 12.87 -3.36
C THR A 361 33.73 11.57 -3.01
N GLU A 362 33.29 10.88 -1.95
CA GLU A 362 33.83 9.57 -1.57
C GLU A 362 33.30 8.45 -2.48
N VAL A 363 32.06 8.57 -2.96
CA VAL A 363 31.43 7.56 -3.84
C VAL A 363 31.96 7.63 -5.27
N THR A 364 32.17 8.83 -5.83
CA THR A 364 32.55 9.03 -7.24
C THR A 364 33.76 8.20 -7.71
N PRO A 365 34.86 8.04 -6.94
CA PRO A 365 36.00 7.21 -7.35
C PRO A 365 35.69 5.72 -7.50
N PHE A 366 34.64 5.23 -6.83
CA PHE A 366 34.18 3.85 -6.92
C PHE A 366 33.14 3.66 -8.01
N CYS A 367 32.53 4.75 -8.48
CA CYS A 367 31.73 4.71 -9.69
C CYS A 367 32.63 4.46 -10.91
N PRO A 368 32.19 3.61 -11.85
CA PRO A 368 32.89 3.47 -13.11
C PRO A 368 33.05 4.84 -13.76
N SER A 369 34.27 5.39 -13.74
CA SER A 369 34.54 6.66 -14.41
C SER A 369 34.53 6.42 -15.91
N CYS A 370 33.35 6.46 -16.54
CA CYS A 370 33.27 6.62 -17.98
C CYS A 370 33.56 8.08 -18.34
N LEU A 371 34.78 8.54 -18.05
CA LEU A 371 35.34 9.63 -18.82
C LEU A 371 35.45 9.08 -20.24
N VAL A 372 34.55 9.49 -21.13
CA VAL A 372 34.65 9.24 -22.57
C VAL A 372 35.96 9.89 -23.04
N THR A 373 37.06 9.16 -22.92
CA THR A 373 38.39 9.72 -23.19
C THR A 373 38.83 9.42 -24.61
N ASN A 374 38.24 8.41 -25.28
CA ASN A 374 38.76 7.95 -26.55
C ASN A 374 37.70 7.30 -27.46
N ASP A 375 37.41 7.95 -28.59
CA ASP A 375 36.84 7.25 -29.74
C ASP A 375 37.89 6.29 -30.30
N ASN A 376 37.53 5.02 -30.43
CA ASN A 376 38.32 3.99 -31.11
C ASN A 376 37.69 3.71 -32.47
N THR A 377 38.49 3.80 -33.54
CA THR A 377 38.05 3.42 -34.87
C THR A 377 38.52 2.01 -35.20
N PHE A 378 37.60 1.15 -35.64
CA PHE A 378 37.94 -0.17 -36.15
C PHE A 378 38.79 -0.04 -37.41
N THR A 379 40.02 -0.58 -37.39
CA THR A 379 40.97 -0.46 -38.51
C THR A 379 40.69 -1.45 -39.65
N GLY A 380 39.82 -2.43 -39.41
CA GLY A 380 39.49 -3.45 -40.40
C GLY A 380 40.55 -4.53 -40.53
N ASN A 381 41.23 -4.86 -39.43
CA ASN A 381 42.18 -5.96 -39.34
C ASN A 381 41.46 -7.34 -39.35
N VAL A 382 42.16 -8.38 -39.81
CA VAL A 382 41.63 -9.67 -40.30
C VAL A 382 41.20 -10.67 -39.22
N ASN A 383 41.29 -10.29 -37.95
CA ASN A 383 40.98 -11.09 -36.80
C ASN A 383 39.68 -10.60 -36.16
N ASN A 384 38.65 -11.43 -36.20
CA ASN A 384 37.29 -11.16 -35.70
C ASN A 384 37.19 -11.09 -34.17
N LEU A 385 38.31 -10.81 -33.48
CA LEU A 385 38.42 -10.83 -32.02
C LEU A 385 38.38 -9.41 -31.49
N TRP A 386 37.28 -9.04 -30.81
CA TRP A 386 37.10 -7.71 -30.22
C TRP A 386 38.22 -7.36 -29.21
N SER A 387 38.75 -8.36 -28.51
CA SER A 387 39.84 -8.27 -27.55
C SER A 387 41.24 -8.19 -28.16
N ASN A 388 41.39 -7.94 -29.47
CA ASN A 388 42.71 -7.75 -30.08
C ASN A 388 43.06 -6.26 -30.24
N PRO A 389 44.14 -5.76 -29.61
CA PRO A 389 44.49 -4.33 -29.65
C PRO A 389 44.93 -3.86 -31.04
N ASN A 390 45.32 -4.77 -31.94
CA ASN A 390 45.69 -4.44 -33.32
C ASN A 390 44.48 -4.18 -34.24
N ASN A 391 43.26 -4.37 -33.75
CA ASN A 391 42.02 -4.12 -34.49
C ASN A 391 41.57 -2.65 -34.42
N TRP A 392 42.26 -1.85 -33.61
CA TRP A 392 41.84 -0.51 -33.22
C TRP A 392 42.92 0.51 -33.58
N SER A 393 42.50 1.70 -34.02
CA SER A 393 43.42 2.75 -34.48
C SER A 393 44.27 3.34 -33.35
N LYS A 394 43.82 3.16 -32.11
CA LYS A 394 44.59 3.39 -30.89
C LYS A 394 44.99 2.01 -30.35
N LEU A 395 46.22 1.88 -29.84
CA LEU A 395 46.76 0.64 -29.23
C LEU A 395 46.11 0.31 -27.87
N ALA A 396 44.80 0.50 -27.74
CA ALA A 396 43.99 0.24 -26.56
C ALA A 396 42.79 -0.63 -26.97
N LEU A 397 42.47 -1.62 -26.13
CA LEU A 397 41.27 -2.44 -26.30
C LEU A 397 40.03 -1.61 -25.94
N PRO A 398 38.94 -1.66 -26.73
CA PRO A 398 37.66 -1.12 -26.30
C PRO A 398 37.21 -1.86 -25.05
N ASP A 399 37.02 -1.09 -24.00
CA ASP A 399 36.38 -1.50 -22.76
C ASP A 399 34.93 -0.98 -22.72
N ALA A 400 34.26 -1.18 -21.58
CA ALA A 400 32.88 -0.76 -21.38
C ALA A 400 32.65 0.76 -21.53
N CYS A 401 33.70 1.59 -21.49
CA CYS A 401 33.62 3.05 -21.57
C CYS A 401 34.18 3.63 -22.89
N THR A 402 34.22 2.84 -23.97
CA THR A 402 34.80 3.26 -25.27
C THR A 402 33.75 3.37 -26.39
N ASN A 403 33.63 4.53 -27.02
CA ASN A 403 32.90 4.68 -28.30
C ASN A 403 33.65 3.96 -29.43
N VAL A 404 32.95 3.09 -30.16
CA VAL A 404 33.52 2.37 -31.31
C VAL A 404 32.91 2.85 -32.63
N PHE A 405 33.74 3.42 -33.50
CA PHE A 405 33.39 3.77 -34.86
C PHE A 405 33.77 2.66 -35.84
N ILE A 406 32.80 2.19 -36.64
CA ILE A 406 33.01 1.21 -37.70
C ILE A 406 32.87 1.93 -39.07
N PRO A 407 33.97 2.11 -39.83
CA PRO A 407 33.92 2.79 -41.12
C PRO A 407 32.98 2.11 -42.13
N ASN A 408 32.37 2.90 -43.02
CA ASN A 408 31.36 2.48 -44.01
C ASN A 408 31.86 1.45 -45.06
N ASN A 409 33.07 0.95 -44.96
CA ASN A 409 33.63 -0.08 -45.84
C ASN A 409 34.13 -1.31 -45.06
N LYS A 410 33.76 -1.45 -43.78
CA LYS A 410 34.19 -2.53 -42.89
C LYS A 410 33.01 -3.25 -42.24
N THR A 411 33.23 -4.51 -41.87
CA THR A 411 32.27 -5.37 -41.16
C THR A 411 32.98 -6.03 -39.98
N VAL A 412 32.33 -6.09 -38.82
CA VAL A 412 32.83 -6.76 -37.62
C VAL A 412 31.94 -7.98 -37.34
N VAL A 413 32.55 -9.13 -37.06
CA VAL A 413 31.85 -10.35 -36.64
C VAL A 413 32.20 -10.60 -35.18
N VAL A 414 31.20 -10.56 -34.30
CA VAL A 414 31.38 -10.87 -32.87
C VAL A 414 31.07 -12.35 -32.67
N ASN A 415 32.06 -13.15 -32.24
CA ASN A 415 31.89 -14.57 -31.96
C ASN A 415 31.34 -14.80 -30.54
N ASN A 416 30.63 -15.91 -30.35
CA ASN A 416 29.71 -16.28 -29.27
C ASN A 416 30.20 -16.25 -27.78
N ASN A 417 31.37 -15.68 -27.46
CA ASN A 417 31.92 -15.64 -26.10
C ASN A 417 32.34 -14.22 -25.65
N PHE A 418 31.71 -13.17 -26.18
CA PHE A 418 31.96 -11.80 -25.72
C PHE A 418 30.80 -11.30 -24.87
N THR A 419 31.05 -11.08 -23.58
CA THR A 419 30.19 -10.34 -22.66
C THR A 419 30.97 -9.07 -22.29
N ALA A 420 30.51 -7.91 -22.76
CA ALA A 420 30.81 -6.65 -22.10
C ALA A 420 29.66 -6.41 -21.13
N GLU A 421 29.95 -6.40 -19.83
CA GLU A 421 28.96 -6.03 -18.81
C GLU A 421 28.88 -4.50 -18.76
N CYS A 422 27.84 -3.96 -19.42
CA CYS A 422 26.70 -3.21 -18.87
C CYS A 422 25.60 -3.26 -19.99
N ASN A 423 24.35 -3.59 -19.62
CA ASN A 423 23.30 -4.23 -20.46
C ASN A 423 22.80 -3.44 -21.71
N THR A 424 22.26 -3.95 -22.84
CA THR A 424 22.59 -5.03 -23.83
C THR A 424 21.88 -4.75 -25.19
N ILE A 425 22.52 -4.97 -26.36
CA ILE A 425 21.80 -5.30 -27.63
C ILE A 425 21.49 -6.81 -27.63
N VAL A 426 20.23 -7.20 -27.40
CA VAL A 426 19.83 -8.62 -27.37
C VAL A 426 19.56 -9.14 -28.79
N VAL A 427 20.31 -10.17 -29.21
CA VAL A 427 20.13 -10.87 -30.50
C VAL A 427 19.79 -12.35 -30.23
N PRO A 428 18.62 -12.87 -30.66
CA PRO A 428 18.21 -14.25 -30.38
C PRO A 428 19.19 -15.29 -30.92
N LEU A 429 19.18 -16.51 -30.33
CA LEU A 429 20.04 -17.69 -30.57
C LEU A 429 20.17 -18.19 -32.03
N SER A 430 19.56 -17.52 -33.01
CA SER A 430 19.63 -17.84 -34.44
C SER A 430 19.76 -16.60 -35.36
N SER A 431 20.08 -15.42 -34.82
CA SER A 431 20.05 -14.16 -35.58
C SER A 431 21.43 -13.49 -35.69
N VAL A 432 21.66 -12.76 -36.78
CA VAL A 432 22.89 -12.01 -37.08
C VAL A 432 22.64 -10.52 -36.92
N LEU A 433 23.45 -9.82 -36.12
CA LEU A 433 23.43 -8.35 -36.05
C LEU A 433 24.21 -7.78 -37.24
N ASN A 434 23.48 -7.30 -38.26
CA ASN A 434 24.08 -6.61 -39.39
C ASN A 434 24.11 -5.11 -39.14
N VAL A 435 25.26 -4.59 -38.71
CA VAL A 435 25.50 -3.15 -38.57
C VAL A 435 25.77 -2.58 -39.96
N GLN A 436 24.92 -1.65 -40.43
CA GLN A 436 25.06 -1.09 -41.77
C GLN A 436 26.34 -0.25 -41.87
N PRO A 437 26.95 -0.16 -43.06
CA PRO A 437 28.16 0.62 -43.21
C PRO A 437 27.90 2.11 -42.94
N GLY A 438 28.54 2.66 -41.90
CA GLY A 438 28.33 4.03 -41.41
C GLY A 438 27.38 4.17 -40.23
N SER A 439 26.95 3.07 -39.65
CA SER A 439 26.27 3.06 -38.36
C SER A 439 27.27 3.23 -37.21
N THR A 440 26.94 4.12 -36.28
CA THR A 440 27.56 4.17 -34.96
C THR A 440 26.88 3.14 -34.07
N LEU A 441 27.65 2.28 -33.40
CA LEU A 441 27.11 1.43 -32.35
C LEU A 441 27.31 2.18 -31.03
N SER A 442 26.28 2.89 -30.59
CA SER A 442 26.27 3.45 -29.24
C SER A 442 25.87 2.32 -28.29
N VAL A 443 26.80 1.90 -27.45
CA VAL A 443 26.43 1.13 -26.26
C VAL A 443 25.91 2.18 -25.28
N ILE A 444 24.60 2.31 -25.24
CA ILE A 444 23.89 3.15 -24.29
C ILE A 444 23.37 2.15 -23.26
N THR A 445 23.74 2.33 -22.01
CA THR A 445 23.26 1.50 -20.91
C THR A 445 21.94 2.06 -20.40
N ASP A 446 20.97 1.19 -20.15
CA ASP A 446 19.94 1.40 -19.13
C ASP A 446 20.58 1.17 -17.75
#